data_AF-A0A7X0U8K6-F1
#
_entry.id   AF-A0A7X0U8K6-F1
#
_cell.length_a   1.000
_cell.length_b   1.000
_cell.length_c   1.000
_cell.angle_alpha   90.00
_cell.angle_beta   90.00
_cell.angle_gamma   90.00
#
_symmetry.space_group_name_H-M   'P 1'
#
loop_
_entity.id
_entity.type
_entity.pdbx_description
1 polymer ?
#
loop_
_entity_poly.entity_id
_entity_poly.type
_entity_poly.pdbx_seq_one_letter_code
_entity_poly.pdbx_strand_id
1 'polypeptide(L)'
;MLAERAAELRHFKFRADALSVLGKKAQSSGLFEQQATTAYSALKKDLLARKKIQKRLKGHEAETWFEALFQAAMSKAYSAMRSPTHTRPANARWTNSVADLQYEIDYHLKKFEKALTRE
;
A
#
# COMPACT_ATOMS: atom_id res chain seq x y z
N MET A 1 -13.46 3.41 -14.25
CA MET A 1 -13.53 2.45 -13.12
C MET A 1 -12.32 1.52 -12.99
N LEU A 2 -12.10 0.51 -13.85
CA LEU A 2 -10.95 -0.41 -13.73
C LEU A 2 -9.59 0.32 -13.83
N ALA A 3 -9.43 1.17 -14.84
CA ALA A 3 -8.22 1.97 -15.05
C ALA A 3 -7.93 2.94 -13.89
N GLU A 4 -8.96 3.51 -13.26
CA GLU A 4 -8.80 4.37 -12.08
C GLU A 4 -8.29 3.58 -10.87
N ARG A 5 -8.81 2.38 -10.62
CA ARG A 5 -8.32 1.50 -9.55
C ARG A 5 -6.88 1.06 -9.78
N ALA A 6 -6.51 0.79 -11.04
CA ALA A 6 -5.14 0.51 -11.41
C ALA A 6 -4.22 1.73 -11.18
N ALA A 7 -4.65 2.93 -11.58
CA ALA A 7 -3.91 4.17 -11.34
C ALA A 7 -3.71 4.43 -9.85
N GLU A 8 -4.73 4.17 -9.04
CA GLU A 8 -4.63 4.32 -7.59
C GLU A 8 -3.67 3.31 -6.96
N LEU A 9 -3.69 2.04 -7.41
CA LEU A 9 -2.69 1.05 -6.98
C LEU A 9 -1.27 1.48 -7.38
N ARG A 10 -1.07 2.05 -8.57
CA ARG A 10 0.23 2.61 -8.98
C ARG A 10 0.67 3.76 -8.08
N HIS A 11 -0.25 4.62 -7.64
CA HIS A 11 0.06 5.67 -6.69
C HIS A 11 0.54 5.11 -5.34
N PHE A 12 -0.15 4.10 -4.80
CA PHE A 12 0.30 3.42 -3.58
C PHE A 12 1.63 2.70 -3.77
N LYS A 13 1.85 2.07 -4.93
CA LYS A 13 3.13 1.44 -5.29
C LYS A 13 4.26 2.45 -5.24
N PHE A 14 4.11 3.57 -5.93
CA PHE A 14 5.11 4.64 -5.97
C PHE A 14 5.50 5.09 -4.56
N ARG A 15 4.51 5.26 -3.68
CA ARG A 15 4.75 5.63 -2.28
C ARG A 15 5.45 4.53 -1.48
N ALA A 16 5.11 3.25 -1.69
CA ALA A 16 5.77 2.12 -1.06
C ALA A 16 7.23 1.99 -1.52
N ASP A 17 7.50 2.20 -2.81
CA ASP A 17 8.84 2.19 -3.39
C ASP A 17 9.69 3.35 -2.85
N ALA A 18 9.12 4.57 -2.81
CA ALA A 18 9.77 5.73 -2.20
C ALA A 18 10.07 5.49 -0.71
N LEU A 19 9.14 4.85 0.02
CA LEU A 19 9.32 4.49 1.42
C LEU A 19 10.44 3.47 1.63
N SER A 20 10.57 2.49 0.74
CA SER A 20 11.65 1.50 0.76
C SER A 20 13.02 2.18 0.60
N VAL A 21 13.14 3.11 -0.36
CA VAL A 21 14.37 3.90 -0.56
C VAL A 21 14.66 4.77 0.66
N LEU A 22 13.65 5.45 1.20
CA LEU A 22 13.80 6.32 2.37
C LEU A 22 14.19 5.52 3.63
N GLY A 23 13.65 4.31 3.80
CA GLY A 23 14.02 3.40 4.87
C GLY A 23 15.49 2.97 4.80
N LYS A 24 15.99 2.65 3.60
CA LYS A 24 17.42 2.36 3.39
C LYS A 24 18.30 3.56 3.73
N LYS A 25 17.91 4.77 3.30
CA LYS A 25 18.63 6.01 3.66
C LYS A 25 18.63 6.24 5.18
N ALA A 26 17.51 5.99 5.85
CA ALA A 26 17.38 6.12 7.30
C ALA A 26 18.23 5.10 8.08
N GLN A 27 18.47 3.91 7.52
CA GLN A 27 19.38 2.93 8.09
C GLN A 27 20.84 3.38 8.02
N SER A 28 21.22 4.08 6.95
CA SER A 28 22.58 4.60 6.77
C SER A 28 22.81 5.94 7.47
N SER A 29 21.77 6.75 7.70
CA SER A 29 21.85 8.06 8.34
C SER A 29 20.56 8.39 9.10
N GLY A 30 20.69 8.71 10.39
CA GLY A 30 19.55 9.09 11.25
C GLY A 30 18.80 10.34 10.79
N LEU A 31 19.36 11.14 9.87
CA LEU A 31 18.72 12.33 9.31
C LEU A 31 17.39 12.03 8.60
N PHE A 32 17.24 10.82 8.06
CA PHE A 32 16.03 10.40 7.33
C PHE A 32 15.05 9.59 8.18
N GLU A 33 15.39 9.29 9.44
CA GLU A 33 14.57 8.43 10.31
C GLU A 33 13.17 9.02 10.55
N GLN A 34 13.11 10.30 10.89
CA GLN A 34 11.85 10.98 11.12
C GLN A 34 10.99 11.01 9.86
N GLN A 35 11.60 11.33 8.71
CA GLN A 35 10.90 11.35 7.42
C GLN A 35 10.33 9.98 7.06
N ALA A 36 11.12 8.91 7.22
CA ALA A 36 10.69 7.53 6.97
C ALA A 36 9.53 7.11 7.87
N THR A 37 9.62 7.43 9.16
CA THR A 37 8.59 7.10 10.16
C THR A 37 7.28 7.85 9.87
N THR A 38 7.37 9.14 9.56
CA THR A 38 6.21 9.97 9.16
C THR A 38 5.59 9.44 7.87
N ALA A 39 6.39 9.14 6.84
CA ALA A 39 5.90 8.62 5.57
C ALA A 39 5.22 7.24 5.74
N TYR A 40 5.81 6.35 6.54
CA TYR A 40 5.21 5.05 6.88
C TYR A 40 3.85 5.24 7.58
N SER A 41 3.77 6.12 8.58
CA SER A 41 2.52 6.39 9.28
C SER A 41 1.46 7.00 8.38
N ALA A 42 1.83 7.92 7.48
CA ALA A 42 0.90 8.54 6.55
C ALA A 42 0.35 7.50 5.57
N LEU A 43 1.22 6.69 4.97
CA LEU A 43 0.81 5.64 4.04
C LEU A 43 -0.12 4.61 4.68
N LYS A 44 0.17 4.19 5.92
CA LYS A 44 -0.71 3.26 6.66
C LYS A 44 -2.09 3.87 6.94
N LYS A 45 -2.16 5.16 7.27
CA LYS A 45 -3.43 5.89 7.46
C LYS A 45 -4.24 5.98 6.17
N ASP A 46 -3.58 6.28 5.05
CA ASP A 46 -4.25 6.41 3.75
C ASP A 46 -4.82 5.06 3.28
N LEU A 47 -4.07 3.97 3.43
CA LEU A 47 -4.55 2.62 3.15
C LEU A 47 -5.76 2.25 4.02
N LEU A 48 -5.73 2.62 5.32
CA LEU A 48 -6.87 2.41 6.21
C LEU A 48 -8.09 3.23 5.79
N ALA A 49 -7.90 4.49 5.43
CA ALA A 49 -8.97 5.36 4.95
C ALA A 49 -9.60 4.77 3.69
N ARG A 50 -8.78 4.30 2.75
CA ARG A 50 -9.26 3.70 1.52
C ARG A 50 -10.02 2.40 1.75
N LYS A 51 -9.48 1.52 2.60
CA LYS A 51 -10.17 0.31 3.06
C LYS A 51 -11.53 0.61 3.68
N LYS A 52 -11.65 1.67 4.49
CA LYS A 52 -12.91 2.07 5.14
C LYS A 52 -13.94 2.61 4.15
N ILE A 53 -13.54 3.48 3.22
CA ILE A 53 -14.43 4.00 2.16
C ILE A 53 -15.03 2.82 1.39
N GLN A 54 -14.17 1.88 1.01
CA GLN A 54 -14.56 0.74 0.21
C GLN A 54 -15.49 -0.24 0.95
N LYS A 55 -15.27 -0.44 2.26
CA LYS A 55 -16.19 -1.23 3.11
C LYS A 55 -17.59 -0.61 3.17
N ARG A 56 -17.72 0.72 3.14
CA ARG A 56 -19.01 1.42 3.15
C ARG A 56 -19.75 1.26 1.83
N LEU A 57 -19.05 1.35 0.70
CA LEU A 57 -19.64 1.18 -0.64
C LEU A 57 -20.20 -0.24 -0.85
N LYS A 58 -19.60 -1.25 -0.21
CA LYS A 58 -20.02 -2.66 -0.26
C LYS A 58 -21.48 -2.92 0.18
N GLY A 59 -22.07 -2.02 0.97
CA GLY A 59 -23.46 -2.14 1.42
C GLY A 59 -24.49 -1.57 0.45
N HIS A 60 -24.07 -0.90 -0.62
CA HIS A 60 -24.95 -0.10 -1.48
C HIS A 60 -24.96 -0.54 -2.96
N GLU A 61 -23.97 -1.30 -3.44
CA GLU A 61 -23.85 -1.67 -4.86
C GLU A 61 -23.49 -3.14 -5.07
N ALA A 62 -23.89 -3.70 -6.22
CA ALA A 62 -23.40 -4.99 -6.71
C ALA A 62 -21.89 -4.90 -6.97
N GLU A 63 -21.09 -5.60 -6.16
CA GLU A 63 -19.63 -5.52 -6.23
C GLU A 63 -19.13 -6.17 -7.52
N THR A 64 -18.62 -5.37 -8.46
CA THR A 64 -17.91 -5.90 -9.63
C THR A 64 -16.64 -6.64 -9.18
N TRP A 65 -16.22 -7.64 -9.96
CA TRP A 65 -15.05 -8.44 -9.63
C TRP A 65 -13.77 -7.59 -9.40
N PHE A 66 -13.63 -6.48 -10.14
CA PHE A 66 -12.47 -5.60 -10.02
C PHE A 66 -12.53 -4.73 -8.76
N GLU A 67 -13.72 -4.31 -8.31
CA GLU A 67 -13.86 -3.62 -7.02
C GLU A 67 -13.52 -4.57 -5.88
N ALA A 68 -13.98 -5.83 -5.93
CA ALA A 68 -13.60 -6.87 -4.96
C ALA A 68 -12.09 -7.07 -4.90
N LEU A 69 -11.44 -7.14 -6.05
CA LEU A 69 -9.98 -7.26 -6.15
C LEU A 69 -9.26 -6.05 -5.56
N PHE A 70 -9.76 -4.83 -5.80
CA PHE A 70 -9.21 -3.61 -5.22
C PHE A 70 -9.37 -3.60 -3.69
N GLN A 71 -10.53 -4.01 -3.15
CA GLN A 71 -10.72 -4.08 -1.70
C GLN A 71 -9.76 -5.07 -1.04
N ALA A 72 -9.54 -6.22 -1.71
CA ALA A 72 -8.58 -7.22 -1.27
C ALA A 72 -7.17 -6.62 -1.24
N ALA A 73 -6.78 -5.90 -2.30
CA ALA A 73 -5.48 -5.23 -2.38
C ALA A 73 -5.27 -4.24 -1.23
N MET A 74 -6.24 -3.35 -0.97
CA MET A 74 -6.15 -2.38 0.14
C MET A 74 -6.10 -3.06 1.50
N SER A 75 -6.85 -4.14 1.68
CA SER A 75 -6.85 -4.89 2.94
C SER A 75 -5.52 -5.61 3.17
N LYS A 76 -4.97 -6.24 2.14
CA LYS A 76 -3.68 -6.94 2.19
C LYS A 76 -2.52 -5.97 2.39
N ALA A 77 -2.48 -4.87 1.64
CA ALA A 77 -1.50 -3.80 1.80
C ALA A 77 -1.51 -3.22 3.22
N TYR A 78 -2.69 -2.91 3.78
CA TYR A 78 -2.80 -2.43 5.15
C TYR A 78 -2.29 -3.46 6.18
N SER A 79 -2.64 -4.73 6.00
CA SER A 79 -2.21 -5.83 6.88
C SER A 79 -0.70 -6.10 6.77
N ALA A 80 -0.11 -5.93 5.59
CA ALA A 80 1.33 -6.06 5.35
C ALA A 80 2.15 -5.03 6.14
N MET A 81 1.59 -3.82 6.33
CA MET A 81 2.17 -2.79 7.21
C MET A 81 2.01 -3.11 8.71
N ARG A 82 2.45 -4.30 9.13
CA ARG A 82 2.28 -4.85 10.49
C ARG A 82 3.08 -4.12 11.55
N SER A 83 4.21 -3.50 11.19
CA SER A 83 5.01 -2.74 12.17
C SER A 83 4.20 -1.59 12.79
N PRO A 84 4.36 -1.32 14.09
CA PRO A 84 3.86 -0.09 14.71
C PRO A 84 4.35 1.15 13.95
N THR A 85 3.54 2.21 13.93
CA THR A 85 3.83 3.42 13.13
C THR A 85 5.01 4.24 13.64
N HIS A 86 5.40 4.05 14.90
CA HIS A 86 6.57 4.69 15.52
C HIS A 86 7.82 3.79 15.48
N THR A 87 7.76 2.63 14.82
CA THR A 87 8.93 1.76 14.68
C THR A 87 9.96 2.40 13.75
N ARG A 88 11.22 2.40 14.19
CA ARG A 88 12.34 2.94 13.42
C ARG A 88 12.64 2.09 12.17
N PRO A 89 13.09 2.68 11.05
CA PRO A 89 13.48 1.95 9.85
C PRO A 89 14.67 1.00 10.04
N ALA A 90 15.53 1.24 11.05
CA ALA A 90 16.60 0.33 11.45
C ALA A 90 16.07 -1.02 11.97
N ASN A 91 14.80 -1.09 12.36
CA ASN A 91 14.20 -2.34 12.80
C ASN A 91 13.84 -3.23 11.60
N ALA A 92 14.29 -4.48 11.61
CA ALA A 92 13.97 -5.46 10.58
C ALA A 92 12.46 -5.65 10.38
N ARG A 93 11.64 -5.55 11.44
CA ARG A 93 10.18 -5.64 11.32
C ARG A 93 9.59 -4.52 10.47
N TRP A 94 10.15 -3.32 10.55
CA TRP A 94 9.73 -2.20 9.72
C TRP A 94 10.07 -2.47 8.26
N THR A 95 11.31 -2.89 7.99
CA THR A 95 11.79 -3.19 6.64
C THR A 95 10.98 -4.31 6.00
N ASN A 96 10.74 -5.39 6.73
CA ASN A 96 9.91 -6.49 6.28
C ASN A 96 8.47 -6.03 6.00
N SER A 97 7.90 -5.15 6.83
CA SER A 97 6.55 -4.62 6.60
C SER A 97 6.46 -3.79 5.32
N VAL A 98 7.51 -3.04 4.98
CA VAL A 98 7.56 -2.27 3.73
C VAL A 98 7.75 -3.20 2.52
N ALA A 99 8.60 -4.22 2.63
CA ALA A 99 8.76 -5.23 1.58
C ALA A 99 7.47 -6.01 1.32
N ASP A 100 6.78 -6.45 2.38
CA ASP A 100 5.49 -7.14 2.31
C ASP A 100 4.43 -6.23 1.63
N LEU A 101 4.41 -4.93 1.98
CA LEU A 101 3.53 -3.94 1.36
C LEU A 101 3.77 -3.82 -0.15
N GLN A 102 5.03 -3.69 -0.56
CA GLN A 102 5.40 -3.59 -1.98
C GLN A 102 4.95 -4.85 -2.73
N TYR A 103 5.20 -6.03 -2.16
CA TYR A 103 4.79 -7.31 -2.75
C TYR A 103 3.27 -7.38 -2.97
N GLU A 104 2.47 -7.05 -1.96
CA GLU A 104 1.00 -7.12 -2.06
C GLU A 104 0.47 -6.14 -3.12
N ILE A 105 0.99 -4.91 -3.17
CA ILE A 105 0.58 -3.93 -4.19
C ILE A 105 0.94 -4.43 -5.59
N ASP A 106 2.17 -4.93 -5.79
CA ASP A 106 2.63 -5.42 -7.10
C ASP A 106 1.83 -6.64 -7.57
N TYR A 107 1.55 -7.58 -6.66
CA TYR A 107 0.76 -8.76 -6.96
C TYR A 107 -0.63 -8.38 -7.46
N HIS A 108 -1.29 -7.43 -6.79
CA HIS A 108 -2.61 -6.97 -7.20
C HIS A 108 -2.57 -6.11 -8.46
N LEU A 109 -1.62 -5.19 -8.58
CA LEU A 109 -1.48 -4.33 -9.76
C LEU A 109 -1.30 -5.16 -11.04
N LYS A 110 -0.46 -6.20 -11.02
CA LYS A 110 -0.30 -7.12 -12.16
C LYS A 110 -1.61 -7.77 -12.61
N LYS A 111 -2.52 -8.08 -11.69
CA LYS A 111 -3.84 -8.63 -12.02
C LYS A 111 -4.73 -7.59 -12.72
N PHE A 112 -4.71 -6.33 -12.26
CA PHE A 112 -5.42 -5.23 -12.91
C PHE A 112 -4.87 -4.97 -14.32
N GLU A 113 -3.54 -4.94 -14.47
CA GLU A 113 -2.90 -4.68 -15.76
C GLU A 113 -3.21 -5.78 -16.77
N LYS A 114 -3.19 -7.06 -16.35
CA LYS A 114 -3.59 -8.18 -17.20
C LYS A 114 -5.05 -8.09 -17.64
N ALA A 115 -5.94 -7.55 -16.81
CA ALA A 115 -7.33 -7.36 -17.16
C ALA A 115 -7.52 -6.22 -18.16
N LEU A 116 -6.82 -5.10 -17.97
CA LEU A 116 -6.85 -3.95 -18.89
C LEU A 116 -6.34 -4.30 -20.30
N THR A 117 -5.40 -5.23 -20.43
CA THR A 117 -4.88 -5.68 -21.74
C THR A 117 -5.81 -6.62 -22.50
N ARG A 118 -6.90 -7.09 -21.88
CA ARG A 118 -7.87 -8.03 -22.46
C ARG A 118 -9.18 -7.36 -22.87
N GLU A 119 -9.37 -6.10 -22.52
CA GLU A 119 -10.44 -5.22 -22.99
C GLU A 119 -10.03 -4.59 -24.32
#